data_AF-T1FMA3-F1
#
_entry.id   AF-T1FMA3-F1
#
_cell.length_a   1.000
_cell.length_b   1.000
_cell.length_c   1.000
_cell.angle_alpha   90.00
_cell.angle_beta   90.00
_cell.angle_gamma   90.00
#
_symmetry.space_group_name_H-M   'P 1'
#
loop_
_entity.id
_entity.type
_entity.pdbx_description
1 polymer ?
#
loop_
_entity_poly.entity_id
_entity_poly.type
_entity_poly.pdbx_seq_one_letter_code
_entity_poly.pdbx_strand_id
1 'polypeptide(L)'
;MSFYSTVKVGIGDEILASAPKCPHGPTILFERFAKRGGHKKFFACSANRNRKLCNFYQLVERDGVAAKCRAATASANVVEDIDRVQDAKKYRNRWSKFVKQAANMRTFCRTCATPILENLNVGHDDGNDDDEHMNHNIMIGVTNSQLKRPTNLIDPLVDNHSNAQYMFSKETKDFLIHSIIDQKFNHVLCIGAPSIHEELLVMGKQMSGEKDDGCVINSYLLDLDERIIKMSPSSSHYNMFNHYFFTPSSKSEYLKFLKSARDLDESGSNVIILIDPPFGGFIELILFTLATVAKEFYGKDSKRELCTILFHPYFMEEKICSKTSFNMSDYTVTYENHKKLRKRELKSNDDDVDDKSVVRMFTNIPLSSIILPAHLGYQYCESCKKYVSQHNKHCSSCQACTTKVGKTYQHCEKCRRCVKSSWRHCDECGACELPDKHLKKKFKT
;
A
#
# COMPACT_ATOMS: atom_id res chain seq x y z
N MET A 1 -28.83 -3.88 -10.53
CA MET A 1 -29.07 -2.53 -9.95
C MET A 1 -28.85 -2.61 -8.44
N SER A 2 -27.91 -1.83 -7.89
CA SER A 2 -27.58 -1.87 -6.45
C SER A 2 -28.62 -1.09 -5.63
N PHE A 3 -29.29 -1.77 -4.70
CA PHE A 3 -30.37 -1.25 -3.84
C PHE A 3 -29.87 -0.42 -2.62
N TYR A 4 -28.57 -0.15 -2.52
CA TYR A 4 -27.94 0.47 -1.33
C TYR A 4 -27.31 1.83 -1.67
N SER A 5 -27.39 2.78 -0.73
CA SER A 5 -26.92 4.18 -0.89
C SER A 5 -25.52 4.42 -0.32
N THR A 6 -25.20 3.82 0.83
CA THR A 6 -23.93 4.07 1.56
C THR A 6 -23.48 2.83 2.33
N VAL A 7 -22.15 2.62 2.42
CA VAL A 7 -21.53 1.60 3.28
C VAL A 7 -20.66 2.31 4.32
N LYS A 8 -20.88 2.03 5.60
CA LYS A 8 -20.02 2.44 6.70
C LYS A 8 -19.22 1.26 7.23
N VAL A 9 -18.10 1.56 7.86
CA VAL A 9 -17.19 0.58 8.45
C VAL A 9 -17.12 0.83 9.96
N GLY A 10 -17.38 -0.21 10.75
CA GLY A 10 -17.16 -0.22 12.19
C GLY A 10 -15.69 -0.51 12.49
N ILE A 11 -15.04 0.42 13.18
CA ILE A 11 -13.59 0.40 13.41
C ILE A 11 -13.35 0.74 14.88
N GLY A 12 -12.48 -0.02 15.53
CA GLY A 12 -12.08 0.17 16.93
C GLY A 12 -11.50 -1.10 17.52
N ASP A 13 -10.63 -0.96 18.52
CA ASP A 13 -9.95 -2.09 19.15
C ASP A 13 -10.94 -3.11 19.72
N GLU A 14 -12.00 -2.64 20.39
CA GLU A 14 -13.06 -3.50 20.94
C GLU A 14 -13.87 -4.23 19.86
N ILE A 15 -14.14 -3.56 18.74
CA ILE A 15 -14.87 -4.14 17.60
C ILE A 15 -14.02 -5.23 16.96
N LEU A 16 -12.73 -4.96 16.72
CA LEU A 16 -11.81 -5.95 16.13
C LEU A 16 -11.53 -7.13 17.07
N ALA A 17 -11.44 -6.88 18.38
CA ALA A 17 -11.23 -7.92 19.38
C ALA A 17 -12.42 -8.88 19.49
N SER A 18 -13.64 -8.37 19.29
CA SER A 18 -14.88 -9.16 19.33
C SER A 18 -15.30 -9.73 17.97
N ALA A 19 -14.67 -9.28 16.88
CA ALA A 19 -15.02 -9.71 15.53
C ALA A 19 -14.71 -11.20 15.30
N PRO A 20 -15.59 -11.93 14.58
CA PRO A 20 -15.26 -13.24 14.05
C PRO A 20 -13.98 -13.18 13.19
N LYS A 21 -13.23 -14.28 13.14
CA LYS A 21 -12.03 -14.39 12.31
C LYS A 21 -12.34 -15.12 11.00
N CYS A 22 -11.63 -14.72 9.96
CA CYS A 22 -11.47 -15.49 8.71
C CYS A 22 -9.97 -15.85 8.55
N PRO A 23 -9.57 -16.58 7.50
CA PRO A 23 -8.15 -16.91 7.28
C PRO A 23 -7.20 -15.71 7.18
N HIS A 24 -7.73 -14.50 7.03
CA HIS A 24 -7.00 -13.22 6.93
C HIS A 24 -7.06 -12.38 8.22
N GLY A 25 -7.44 -12.99 9.36
CA GLY A 25 -7.57 -12.34 10.65
C GLY A 25 -8.99 -11.86 10.98
N PRO A 26 -9.13 -10.96 11.98
CA PRO A 26 -10.42 -10.39 12.37
C PRO A 26 -11.16 -9.76 11.19
N THR A 27 -12.43 -10.08 11.08
CA THR A 27 -13.33 -9.55 10.06
C THR A 27 -13.73 -8.12 10.39
N ILE A 28 -14.23 -7.40 9.40
CA ILE A 28 -14.64 -6.00 9.55
C ILE A 28 -16.16 -5.93 9.65
N LEU A 29 -16.64 -5.16 10.62
CA LEU A 29 -18.05 -4.82 10.73
C LEU A 29 -18.42 -3.79 9.66
N PHE A 30 -19.37 -4.12 8.81
CA PHE A 30 -19.94 -3.22 7.81
C PHE A 30 -21.38 -2.91 8.15
N GLU A 31 -21.79 -1.69 7.85
CA GLU A 31 -23.18 -1.26 7.92
C GLU A 31 -23.61 -0.73 6.54
N ARG A 32 -24.62 -1.36 5.95
CA ARG A 32 -25.17 -0.98 4.64
C ARG A 32 -26.54 -0.35 4.81
N PHE A 33 -26.72 0.83 4.23
CA PHE A 33 -28.00 1.54 4.22
C PHE A 33 -28.71 1.34 2.88
N ALA A 34 -29.95 0.86 2.93
CA ALA A 34 -30.83 0.71 1.78
C ALA A 34 -31.49 2.06 1.44
N LYS A 35 -31.76 2.29 0.15
CA LYS A 35 -32.39 3.54 -0.32
C LYS A 35 -33.79 3.80 0.26
N ARG A 36 -34.47 2.76 0.77
CA ARG A 36 -35.86 2.80 1.28
C ARG A 36 -35.96 2.60 2.81
N GLY A 37 -34.97 3.07 3.57
CA GLY A 37 -35.08 3.15 5.04
C GLY A 37 -34.72 1.90 5.85
N GLY A 38 -33.99 0.94 5.26
CA GLY A 38 -33.44 -0.22 5.99
C GLY A 38 -31.93 -0.11 6.18
N HIS A 39 -31.39 -0.72 7.23
CA HIS A 39 -29.94 -0.89 7.37
C HIS A 39 -29.62 -2.34 7.75
N LYS A 40 -28.41 -2.81 7.39
CA LYS A 40 -27.94 -4.15 7.76
C LYS A 40 -26.50 -4.07 8.24
N LYS A 41 -26.24 -4.66 9.41
CA LYS A 41 -24.90 -4.85 9.96
C LYS A 41 -24.41 -6.27 9.71
N PHE A 42 -23.18 -6.42 9.24
CA PHE A 42 -22.57 -7.73 8.97
C PHE A 42 -21.05 -7.69 9.07
N PHE A 43 -20.44 -8.81 9.41
CA PHE A 43 -19.00 -9.04 9.33
C PHE A 43 -18.62 -9.63 7.97
N ALA A 44 -17.53 -9.15 7.38
CA ALA A 44 -16.94 -9.70 6.17
C ALA A 44 -15.41 -9.58 6.18
N CYS A 45 -14.74 -10.29 5.25
CA CYS A 45 -13.28 -10.28 5.15
C CYS A 45 -12.71 -8.86 5.03
N SER A 46 -11.61 -8.61 5.75
CA SER A 46 -10.87 -7.34 5.74
C SER A 46 -10.01 -7.17 4.48
N ALA A 47 -9.37 -8.25 4.01
CA ALA A 47 -8.41 -8.22 2.92
C ALA A 47 -9.02 -8.53 1.54
N ASN A 48 -10.08 -9.35 1.47
CA ASN A 48 -10.66 -9.80 0.21
C ASN A 48 -12.07 -9.25 0.00
N ARG A 49 -12.25 -8.51 -1.09
CA ARG A 49 -13.56 -7.95 -1.48
C ARG A 49 -14.42 -8.93 -2.25
N ASN A 50 -13.75 -9.83 -2.97
CA ASN A 50 -14.41 -10.87 -3.73
C ASN A 50 -14.73 -12.05 -2.82
N ARG A 51 -16.03 -12.33 -2.64
CA ARG A 51 -16.51 -13.46 -1.84
C ARG A 51 -16.09 -14.83 -2.38
N LYS A 52 -15.61 -14.90 -3.62
CA LYS A 52 -15.00 -16.11 -4.19
C LYS A 52 -13.61 -16.39 -3.63
N LEU A 53 -12.88 -15.36 -3.21
CA LEU A 53 -11.54 -15.49 -2.62
C LEU A 53 -11.60 -15.69 -1.10
N CYS A 54 -12.57 -15.06 -0.44
CA CYS A 54 -12.91 -15.35 0.95
C CYS A 54 -14.42 -15.25 1.14
N ASN A 55 -15.08 -16.38 1.38
CA ASN A 55 -16.54 -16.47 1.43
C ASN A 55 -17.15 -16.03 2.78
N PHE A 56 -16.32 -15.64 3.75
CA PHE A 56 -16.75 -15.23 5.09
C PHE A 56 -17.77 -14.08 5.03
N TYR A 57 -18.96 -14.31 5.59
CA TYR A 57 -20.03 -13.32 5.71
C TYR A 57 -20.96 -13.71 6.86
N GLN A 58 -21.20 -12.79 7.81
CA GLN A 58 -22.06 -13.05 8.97
C GLN A 58 -22.91 -11.82 9.31
N LEU A 59 -24.25 -11.95 9.35
CA LEU A 59 -25.16 -10.87 9.77
C LEU A 59 -25.15 -10.70 11.29
N VAL A 60 -25.22 -9.47 11.78
CA VAL A 60 -25.25 -9.18 13.23
C VAL A 60 -26.61 -9.51 13.86
N GLU A 61 -27.72 -9.24 13.15
CA GLU A 61 -29.09 -9.35 13.70
C GLU A 61 -29.63 -10.79 13.80
N ARG A 62 -28.95 -11.77 13.18
CA ARG A 62 -29.55 -13.11 13.04
C ARG A 62 -29.30 -14.04 14.22
N ASP A 63 -28.37 -13.74 15.13
CA ASP A 63 -27.87 -14.79 16.02
C ASP A 63 -27.49 -14.34 17.44
N GLY A 64 -28.31 -14.77 18.41
CA GLY A 64 -27.86 -15.18 19.75
C GLY A 64 -26.95 -16.43 19.73
N VAL A 65 -26.51 -16.88 18.54
CA VAL A 65 -25.63 -18.02 18.26
C VAL A 65 -24.15 -17.61 18.14
N ALA A 66 -23.81 -16.37 18.49
CA ALA A 66 -22.43 -15.87 18.46
C ALA A 66 -21.43 -16.84 19.15
N ALA A 67 -21.82 -17.59 20.18
CA ALA A 67 -20.93 -18.52 20.89
C ALA A 67 -20.53 -19.81 20.12
N LYS A 68 -21.40 -20.41 19.30
CA LYS A 68 -21.13 -21.74 18.69
C LYS A 68 -20.21 -21.68 17.47
N CYS A 69 -20.36 -20.68 16.59
CA CYS A 69 -19.41 -20.48 15.49
C CYS A 69 -18.02 -20.05 15.99
N ARG A 70 -17.95 -19.25 17.07
CA ARG A 70 -16.68 -18.79 17.65
C ARG A 70 -15.76 -19.94 18.08
N ALA A 71 -16.30 -21.00 18.68
CA ALA A 71 -15.51 -22.15 19.14
C ALA A 71 -14.96 -23.00 17.97
N ALA A 72 -15.79 -23.33 16.98
CA ALA A 72 -15.37 -24.11 15.83
C ALA A 72 -14.34 -23.38 14.95
N THR A 73 -14.54 -22.06 14.71
CA THR A 73 -13.56 -21.24 13.99
C THR A 73 -12.28 -21.04 14.81
N ALA A 74 -12.36 -20.94 16.14
CA ALA A 74 -11.16 -20.81 16.99
C ALA A 74 -10.26 -22.04 16.92
N SER A 75 -10.82 -23.25 17.00
CA SER A 75 -10.05 -24.50 16.89
C SER A 75 -9.44 -24.70 15.50
N ALA A 76 -10.19 -24.42 14.42
CA ALA A 76 -9.67 -24.48 13.06
C ALA A 76 -8.54 -23.45 12.82
N ASN A 77 -8.69 -22.23 13.33
CA ASN A 77 -7.64 -21.20 13.23
C ASN A 77 -6.35 -21.59 13.98
N VAL A 78 -6.45 -22.28 15.12
CA VAL A 78 -5.25 -22.72 15.86
C VAL A 78 -4.46 -23.76 15.06
N VAL A 79 -5.13 -24.69 14.39
CA VAL A 79 -4.46 -25.68 13.53
C VAL A 79 -3.83 -24.98 12.31
N GLU A 80 -4.58 -24.10 11.63
CA GLU A 80 -4.04 -23.30 10.52
C GLU A 80 -2.81 -22.46 10.94
N ASP A 81 -2.81 -21.89 12.14
CA ASP A 81 -1.67 -21.12 12.66
C ASP A 81 -0.44 -22.01 12.91
N ILE A 82 -0.62 -23.24 13.42
CA ILE A 82 0.48 -24.20 13.62
C ILE A 82 1.08 -24.60 12.27
N ASP A 83 0.25 -24.97 11.30
CA ASP A 83 0.69 -25.41 9.97
C ASP A 83 1.45 -24.29 9.26
N ARG A 84 0.93 -23.05 9.30
CA ARG A 84 1.61 -21.87 8.75
C ARG A 84 2.98 -21.64 9.36
N VAL A 85 3.12 -21.80 10.68
CA VAL A 85 4.42 -21.65 11.35
C VAL A 85 5.41 -22.73 10.90
N GLN A 86 4.96 -23.97 10.77
CA GLN A 86 5.79 -25.07 10.28
C GLN A 86 6.22 -24.86 8.83
N ASP A 87 5.29 -24.49 7.96
CA ASP A 87 5.54 -24.22 6.54
C ASP A 87 6.50 -23.05 6.33
N ALA A 88 6.32 -21.96 7.09
CA ALA A 88 7.25 -20.84 7.08
C ALA A 88 8.66 -21.26 7.50
N LYS A 89 8.79 -22.15 8.48
CA LYS A 89 10.09 -22.70 8.92
C LYS A 89 10.72 -23.58 7.84
N LYS A 90 9.94 -24.48 7.22
CA LYS A 90 10.39 -25.33 6.10
C LYS A 90 10.87 -24.47 4.94
N TYR A 91 10.08 -23.47 4.53
CA TYR A 91 10.46 -22.56 3.44
C TYR A 91 11.74 -21.79 3.76
N ARG A 92 11.87 -21.21 4.96
CA ARG A 92 13.08 -20.47 5.35
C ARG A 92 14.34 -21.35 5.31
N ASN A 93 14.23 -22.61 5.75
CA ASN A 93 15.32 -23.56 5.65
C ASN A 93 15.70 -23.84 4.18
N ARG A 94 14.71 -24.02 3.31
CA ARG A 94 14.91 -24.20 1.87
C ARG A 94 15.55 -22.98 1.22
N TRP A 95 15.04 -21.79 1.51
CA TRP A 95 15.57 -20.50 1.06
C TRP A 95 17.02 -20.28 1.51
N SER A 96 17.35 -20.60 2.77
CA SER A 96 18.72 -20.49 3.30
C SER A 96 19.71 -21.40 2.55
N LYS A 97 19.30 -22.63 2.22
CA LYS A 97 20.11 -23.54 1.39
C LYS A 97 20.29 -22.99 -0.03
N PHE A 98 19.22 -22.50 -0.64
CA PHE A 98 19.20 -21.92 -1.98
C PHE A 98 20.14 -20.71 -2.12
N VAL A 99 20.07 -19.76 -1.18
CA VAL A 99 20.92 -18.56 -1.18
C VAL A 99 22.41 -18.91 -1.09
N LYS A 100 22.77 -20.02 -0.43
CA LYS A 100 24.16 -20.47 -0.27
C LYS A 100 24.75 -21.17 -1.50
N GLN A 101 23.92 -21.64 -2.44
CA GLN A 101 24.40 -22.26 -3.67
C GLN A 101 25.11 -21.24 -4.58
N ALA A 102 26.00 -21.72 -5.45
CA ALA A 102 26.56 -20.89 -6.52
C ALA A 102 25.45 -20.45 -7.49
N ALA A 103 25.58 -19.26 -8.09
CA ALA A 103 24.51 -18.65 -8.88
C ALA A 103 24.03 -19.56 -10.02
N ASN A 104 24.95 -20.25 -10.72
CA ASN A 104 24.65 -21.19 -11.79
C ASN A 104 23.91 -22.46 -11.33
N MET A 105 23.93 -22.78 -10.03
CA MET A 105 23.27 -23.94 -9.43
C MET A 105 21.90 -23.58 -8.80
N ARG A 106 21.51 -22.30 -8.86
CA ARG A 106 20.26 -21.83 -8.27
C ARG A 106 19.13 -21.93 -9.29
N THR A 107 18.21 -22.84 -9.01
CA THR A 107 16.98 -23.01 -9.78
C THR A 107 15.79 -22.55 -8.94
N PHE A 108 14.87 -21.76 -9.52
CA PHE A 108 13.70 -21.22 -8.83
C PHE A 108 12.45 -21.39 -9.68
N CYS A 109 11.38 -21.94 -9.10
CA CYS A 109 10.09 -22.03 -9.74
C CYS A 109 9.29 -20.74 -9.47
N ARG A 110 9.04 -19.94 -10.52
CA ARG A 110 8.25 -18.71 -10.43
C ARG A 110 6.77 -19.00 -10.22
N THR A 111 6.26 -20.12 -10.75
CA THR A 111 4.86 -20.54 -10.59
C THR A 111 4.54 -20.85 -9.12
N CYS A 112 5.39 -21.66 -8.48
CA CYS A 112 5.21 -22.05 -7.07
C CYS A 112 5.81 -21.03 -6.09
N ALA A 113 6.55 -20.03 -6.59
CA ALA A 113 7.34 -19.11 -5.79
C ALA A 113 8.26 -19.83 -4.79
N THR A 114 9.00 -20.85 -5.24
CA THR A 114 9.84 -21.68 -4.37
C THR A 114 11.17 -22.05 -5.03
N PRO A 115 12.28 -22.10 -4.27
CA PRO A 115 13.54 -22.66 -4.75
C PRO A 115 13.40 -24.12 -5.19
N ILE A 116 14.23 -24.56 -6.13
CA ILE A 116 14.46 -25.96 -6.47
C ILE A 116 15.90 -26.29 -6.05
N LEU A 117 16.05 -27.23 -5.12
CA LEU A 117 17.35 -27.64 -4.59
C LEU A 117 17.73 -28.98 -5.24
N GLU A 118 18.82 -29.02 -5.99
CA GLU A 118 19.39 -30.28 -6.49
C GLU A 118 19.80 -31.17 -5.30
N ASN A 119 19.43 -32.46 -5.36
CA ASN A 119 19.50 -33.50 -4.30
C ASN A 119 18.33 -33.57 -3.32
N LEU A 120 17.27 -32.80 -3.50
CA LEU A 120 15.97 -33.10 -2.91
C LEU A 120 15.02 -33.35 -4.06
N ASN A 121 14.76 -34.63 -4.34
CA ASN A 121 13.53 -35.12 -4.97
C ASN A 121 12.41 -34.11 -4.66
N VAL A 122 11.92 -33.42 -5.69
CA VAL A 122 10.96 -32.33 -5.52
C VAL A 122 9.58 -32.95 -5.35
N GLY A 123 9.43 -33.78 -4.33
CA GLY A 123 8.18 -33.94 -3.65
C GLY A 123 7.94 -32.69 -2.80
N HIS A 124 6.80 -32.04 -3.00
CA HIS A 124 6.06 -31.61 -1.82
C HIS A 124 5.89 -32.84 -0.88
N ASP A 125 5.67 -32.65 0.43
CA ASP A 125 5.64 -33.70 1.47
C ASP A 125 4.58 -34.83 1.24
N ASP A 126 4.01 -34.90 0.04
CA ASP A 126 2.98 -35.78 -0.51
C ASP A 126 3.55 -37.02 -1.24
N GLY A 127 4.87 -37.10 -1.44
CA GLY A 127 5.54 -38.34 -1.86
C GLY A 127 5.31 -38.81 -3.31
N ASN A 128 5.04 -37.91 -4.27
CA ASN A 128 5.07 -38.23 -5.70
C ASN A 128 6.10 -37.36 -6.42
N ASP A 129 7.20 -37.99 -6.81
CA ASP A 129 8.36 -37.38 -7.46
C ASP A 129 8.18 -37.21 -8.98
N ASP A 130 8.83 -36.17 -9.50
CA ASP A 130 9.27 -35.91 -10.89
C ASP A 130 8.34 -35.22 -11.92
N ASP A 131 7.01 -35.16 -11.75
CA ASP A 131 6.12 -34.59 -12.81
C ASP A 131 5.62 -33.15 -12.58
N GLU A 132 5.67 -32.61 -11.35
CA GLU A 132 4.89 -31.39 -11.03
C GLU A 132 5.50 -30.07 -11.53
N HIS A 133 6.80 -30.01 -11.81
CA HIS A 133 7.46 -28.79 -12.31
C HIS A 133 7.71 -28.77 -13.83
N MET A 134 7.33 -29.82 -14.57
CA MET A 134 7.61 -29.90 -16.01
C MET A 134 6.98 -28.75 -16.81
N ASN A 135 5.81 -28.26 -16.38
CA ASN A 135 5.07 -27.18 -17.03
C ASN A 135 5.13 -25.84 -16.27
N HIS A 136 6.03 -25.72 -15.30
CA HIS A 136 6.18 -24.50 -14.51
C HIS A 136 7.17 -23.51 -15.13
N ASN A 137 7.05 -22.24 -14.75
CA ASN A 137 7.98 -21.20 -15.17
C ASN A 137 9.24 -21.28 -14.30
N ILE A 138 10.30 -21.86 -14.85
CA ILE A 138 11.57 -22.10 -14.13
C ILE A 138 12.62 -21.05 -14.51
N MET A 139 13.28 -20.51 -13.49
CA MET A 139 14.43 -19.62 -13.63
C MET A 139 15.68 -20.35 -13.14
N ILE A 140 16.66 -20.53 -14.04
CA ILE A 140 17.95 -21.13 -13.75
C ILE A 140 18.99 -20.01 -13.67
N GLY A 141 19.97 -20.12 -12.78
CA GLY A 141 21.07 -19.16 -12.71
C GLY A 141 20.77 -17.92 -11.87
N VAL A 142 19.95 -18.02 -10.81
CA VAL A 142 19.52 -16.85 -10.03
C VAL A 142 20.72 -16.12 -9.40
N THR A 143 20.94 -14.88 -9.82
CA THR A 143 22.09 -14.08 -9.41
C THR A 143 21.94 -13.53 -7.99
N ASN A 144 23.07 -13.16 -7.37
CA ASN A 144 23.04 -12.46 -6.07
C ASN A 144 22.30 -11.11 -6.13
N SER A 145 22.28 -10.45 -7.30
CA SER A 145 21.52 -9.20 -7.47
C SER A 145 20.01 -9.45 -7.43
N GLN A 146 19.55 -10.53 -8.05
CA GLN A 146 18.13 -10.93 -8.03
C GLN A 146 17.68 -11.38 -6.64
N LEU A 147 18.53 -12.06 -5.85
CA LEU A 147 18.21 -12.43 -4.47
C LEU A 147 17.98 -11.22 -3.55
N LYS A 148 18.56 -10.07 -3.88
CA LYS A 148 18.33 -8.81 -3.16
C LYS A 148 17.01 -8.13 -3.54
N ARG A 149 16.37 -8.57 -4.63
CA ARG A 149 15.08 -8.06 -5.13
C ARG A 149 14.08 -9.20 -5.39
N PRO A 150 13.63 -9.93 -4.34
CA PRO A 150 12.67 -11.03 -4.47
C PRO A 150 11.41 -10.72 -5.27
N THR A 151 10.92 -9.47 -5.28
CA THR A 151 9.78 -9.06 -6.13
C THR A 151 10.01 -9.30 -7.62
N ASN A 152 11.26 -9.36 -8.08
CA ASN A 152 11.60 -9.70 -9.47
C ASN A 152 11.63 -11.21 -9.74
N LEU A 153 11.57 -12.06 -8.70
CA LEU A 153 11.58 -13.51 -8.84
C LEU A 153 10.19 -14.08 -9.10
N ILE A 154 9.15 -13.39 -8.63
CA ILE A 154 7.76 -13.84 -8.69
C ILE A 154 6.92 -12.91 -9.54
N ASP A 155 5.81 -13.40 -10.07
CA ASP A 155 4.86 -12.53 -10.75
C ASP A 155 3.96 -11.81 -9.73
N PRO A 156 3.67 -10.50 -9.95
CA PRO A 156 2.86 -9.72 -9.04
C PRO A 156 1.39 -10.17 -9.03
N LEU A 157 0.78 -10.21 -7.85
CA LEU A 157 -0.65 -10.50 -7.68
C LEU A 157 -1.47 -9.25 -7.98
N VAL A 158 -1.72 -9.00 -9.27
CA VAL A 158 -2.38 -7.79 -9.77
C VAL A 158 -3.91 -7.77 -9.65
N ASP A 159 -4.54 -8.76 -9.00
CA ASP A 159 -5.99 -8.76 -8.81
C ASP A 159 -6.42 -7.60 -7.89
N ASN A 160 -7.19 -6.67 -8.47
CA ASN A 160 -7.73 -5.48 -7.80
C ASN A 160 -8.69 -5.77 -6.65
N HIS A 161 -9.18 -6.99 -6.52
CA HIS A 161 -10.13 -7.41 -5.48
C HIS A 161 -9.45 -8.04 -4.25
N SER A 162 -8.15 -8.30 -4.33
CA SER A 162 -7.33 -8.89 -3.26
C SER A 162 -6.04 -8.07 -3.05
N ASN A 163 -4.92 -8.53 -3.61
CA ASN A 163 -3.58 -8.03 -3.29
C ASN A 163 -3.23 -6.73 -4.03
N ALA A 164 -3.73 -6.54 -5.26
CA ALA A 164 -3.49 -5.36 -6.10
C ALA A 164 -2.03 -4.87 -6.10
N GLN A 165 -1.08 -5.81 -6.23
CA GLN A 165 0.35 -5.49 -6.14
C GLN A 165 0.82 -4.68 -7.34
N TYR A 166 1.19 -3.42 -7.09
CA TYR A 166 1.77 -2.54 -8.08
C TYR A 166 3.21 -2.20 -7.70
N MET A 167 4.13 -2.37 -8.64
CA MET A 167 5.55 -2.09 -8.42
C MET A 167 5.86 -0.66 -8.81
N PHE A 168 6.45 0.11 -7.91
CA PHE A 168 6.86 1.48 -8.18
C PHE A 168 7.87 1.53 -9.34
N SER A 169 7.77 2.58 -10.17
CA SER A 169 8.78 2.87 -11.20
C SER A 169 10.14 3.13 -10.58
N LYS A 170 11.20 2.84 -11.32
CA LYS A 170 12.57 3.19 -10.94
C LYS A 170 12.68 4.65 -10.51
N GLU A 171 12.12 5.60 -11.26
CA GLU A 171 12.19 7.03 -10.90
C GLU A 171 11.52 7.35 -9.57
N THR A 172 10.38 6.72 -9.27
CA THR A 172 9.72 6.89 -7.97
C THR A 172 10.51 6.24 -6.84
N LYS A 173 11.06 5.05 -7.04
CA LYS A 173 11.93 4.40 -6.04
C LYS A 173 13.15 5.26 -5.73
N ASP A 174 13.87 5.69 -6.76
CA ASP A 174 15.07 6.53 -6.63
C ASP A 174 14.74 7.81 -5.86
N PHE A 175 13.71 8.56 -6.27
CA PHE A 175 13.29 9.78 -5.59
C PHE A 175 12.97 9.56 -4.10
N LEU A 176 12.20 8.51 -3.78
CA LEU A 176 11.81 8.23 -2.40
C LEU A 176 13.02 7.90 -1.52
N ILE A 177 13.94 7.07 -2.01
CA ILE A 177 15.10 6.65 -1.21
C ILE A 177 16.02 7.83 -0.92
N HIS A 178 16.32 8.67 -1.93
CA HIS A 178 17.11 9.89 -1.71
C HIS A 178 16.41 10.83 -0.72
N SER A 179 15.09 11.02 -0.87
CA SER A 179 14.31 11.87 0.04
C SER A 179 14.33 11.37 1.49
N ILE A 180 14.34 10.06 1.71
CA ILE A 180 14.41 9.43 3.04
C ILE A 180 15.80 9.67 3.65
N ILE A 181 16.86 9.47 2.87
CA ILE A 181 18.25 9.68 3.29
C ILE A 181 18.51 11.16 3.63
N ASP A 182 18.06 12.07 2.77
CA ASP A 182 18.28 13.52 2.95
C ASP A 182 17.56 14.03 4.20
N GLN A 183 16.39 13.49 4.50
CA GLN A 183 15.62 13.78 5.72
C GLN A 183 16.12 13.03 6.97
N LYS A 184 17.22 12.28 6.86
CA LYS A 184 17.88 11.58 7.98
C LYS A 184 17.00 10.54 8.68
N PHE A 185 16.01 10.00 7.99
CA PHE A 185 15.28 8.84 8.48
C PHE A 185 16.20 7.61 8.44
N ASN A 186 16.28 6.90 9.56
CA ASN A 186 17.06 5.67 9.67
C ASN A 186 16.20 4.44 10.01
N HIS A 187 14.91 4.63 10.34
CA HIS A 187 13.94 3.54 10.51
C HIS A 187 12.78 3.71 9.53
N VAL A 188 12.66 2.79 8.58
CA VAL A 188 11.65 2.85 7.52
C VAL A 188 10.70 1.65 7.63
N LEU A 189 9.46 1.89 8.06
CA LEU A 189 8.41 0.88 8.09
C LEU A 189 7.67 0.86 6.75
N CYS A 190 7.91 -0.17 5.94
CA CYS A 190 7.22 -0.39 4.66
C CYS A 190 5.97 -1.25 4.88
N ILE A 191 4.79 -0.76 4.51
CA ILE A 191 3.51 -1.47 4.62
C ILE A 191 2.93 -1.64 3.21
N GLY A 192 2.96 -2.86 2.67
CA GLY A 192 2.55 -3.14 1.29
C GLY A 192 3.48 -2.54 0.22
N ALA A 193 4.71 -2.17 0.58
CA ALA A 193 5.69 -1.55 -0.33
C ALA A 193 6.98 -2.38 -0.46
N PRO A 194 6.89 -3.65 -0.91
CA PRO A 194 8.02 -4.58 -0.88
C PRO A 194 9.18 -4.15 -1.78
N SER A 195 8.91 -3.57 -2.95
CA SER A 195 9.98 -3.12 -3.85
C SER A 195 10.79 -1.95 -3.28
N ILE A 196 10.19 -1.10 -2.43
CA ILE A 196 10.92 -0.01 -1.76
C ILE A 196 11.80 -0.56 -0.64
N HIS A 197 11.26 -1.49 0.16
CA HIS A 197 12.02 -2.18 1.19
C HIS A 197 13.28 -2.84 0.62
N GLU A 198 13.15 -3.54 -0.52
CA GLU A 198 14.28 -4.17 -1.20
C GLU A 198 15.37 -3.17 -1.60
N GLU A 199 15.00 -2.04 -2.21
CA GLU A 199 16.00 -1.03 -2.59
C GLU A 199 16.65 -0.36 -1.36
N LEU A 200 15.90 -0.12 -0.27
CA LEU A 200 16.46 0.39 0.97
C LEU A 200 17.50 -0.57 1.57
N LEU A 201 17.23 -1.88 1.54
CA LEU A 201 18.18 -2.90 2.00
C LEU A 201 19.43 -3.00 1.11
N VAL A 202 19.29 -2.76 -0.20
CA VAL A 202 20.43 -2.70 -1.12
C VAL A 202 21.29 -1.48 -0.82
N MET A 203 20.68 -0.30 -0.73
CA MET A 203 21.38 0.97 -0.53
C MET A 203 21.99 1.10 0.85
N GLY A 204 21.31 0.62 1.90
CA GLY A 204 21.84 0.61 3.27
C GLY A 204 23.17 -0.15 3.40
N LYS A 205 23.39 -1.18 2.57
CA LYS A 205 24.67 -1.93 2.52
C LYS A 205 25.76 -1.23 1.71
N GLN A 206 25.38 -0.41 0.73
CA GLN A 206 26.33 0.36 -0.09
C GLN A 206 26.89 1.54 0.71
N MET A 207 26.03 2.22 1.47
CA MET A 207 26.43 3.34 2.33
C MET A 207 27.37 2.94 3.47
N SER A 208 27.25 1.71 3.99
CA SER A 208 28.15 1.20 5.04
C SER A 208 29.57 0.83 4.57
N GLY A 209 29.83 0.83 3.26
CA GLY A 209 31.08 0.33 2.68
C GLY A 209 32.05 1.38 2.15
N GLU A 210 31.62 2.65 1.98
CA GLU A 210 32.45 3.66 1.29
C GLU A 210 32.69 4.94 2.08
N LYS A 211 31.85 5.32 3.06
CA LYS A 211 32.12 6.43 4.00
C LYS A 211 31.46 6.20 5.35
N ASP A 212 32.23 6.40 6.43
CA ASP A 212 31.86 6.20 7.83
C ASP A 212 30.95 7.33 8.36
N ASP A 213 29.82 7.56 7.68
CA ASP A 213 28.85 8.60 8.04
C ASP A 213 27.68 8.02 8.87
N GLY A 214 27.74 6.73 9.21
CA GLY A 214 26.86 6.09 10.19
C GLY A 214 25.38 5.93 9.82
N CYS A 215 24.92 6.31 8.63
CA CYS A 215 23.50 6.23 8.26
C CYS A 215 23.11 4.81 7.79
N VAL A 216 22.94 3.88 8.74
CA VAL A 216 22.36 2.57 8.48
C VAL A 216 20.84 2.70 8.41
N ILE A 217 20.26 2.55 7.23
CA ILE A 217 18.80 2.45 7.08
C ILE A 217 18.35 1.07 7.54
N ASN A 218 17.57 1.05 8.62
CA ASN A 218 16.83 -0.10 9.09
C ASN A 218 15.44 -0.11 8.44
N SER A 219 15.21 -1.00 7.47
CA SER A 219 13.91 -1.16 6.84
C SER A 219 13.20 -2.41 7.34
N TYR A 220 11.90 -2.31 7.61
CA TYR A 220 11.06 -3.43 8.03
C TYR A 220 9.80 -3.52 7.15
N LEU A 221 9.50 -4.71 6.62
CA LEU A 221 8.37 -4.92 5.72
C LEU A 221 7.18 -5.61 6.40
N LEU A 222 6.01 -5.02 6.27
CA LEU A 222 4.72 -5.62 6.59
C LEU A 222 3.94 -5.82 5.29
N ASP A 223 3.61 -7.07 4.96
CA ASP A 223 2.90 -7.40 3.71
C ASP A 223 1.93 -8.57 3.90
N LEU A 224 0.88 -8.59 3.08
CA LEU A 224 -0.10 -9.67 3.04
C LEU A 224 0.38 -10.85 2.17
N ASP A 225 1.26 -10.60 1.20
CA ASP A 225 1.79 -11.64 0.34
C ASP A 225 2.90 -12.42 1.05
N GLU A 226 2.52 -13.55 1.63
CA GLU A 226 3.41 -14.45 2.34
C GLU A 226 4.61 -14.91 1.48
N ARG A 227 4.48 -14.97 0.15
CA ARG A 227 5.58 -15.36 -0.74
C ARG A 227 6.74 -14.38 -0.63
N ILE A 228 6.44 -13.08 -0.57
CA ILE A 228 7.44 -12.01 -0.40
C ILE A 228 8.05 -12.10 1.00
N ILE A 229 7.22 -12.23 2.04
CA ILE A 229 7.66 -12.34 3.44
C ILE A 229 8.61 -13.52 3.64
N LYS A 230 8.33 -14.64 2.98
CA LYS A 230 9.17 -15.85 3.01
C LYS A 230 10.56 -15.65 2.41
N MET A 231 10.73 -14.69 1.50
CA MET A 231 12.00 -14.40 0.80
C MET A 231 12.70 -13.13 1.31
N SER A 232 11.99 -12.22 1.97
CA SER A 232 12.50 -10.93 2.43
C SER A 232 12.99 -11.00 3.89
N PRO A 233 14.21 -10.52 4.21
CA PRO A 233 14.63 -10.34 5.59
C PRO A 233 13.80 -9.24 6.29
N SER A 234 13.85 -9.18 7.62
CA SER A 234 13.20 -8.12 8.43
C SER A 234 11.76 -7.84 8.01
N SER A 235 10.95 -8.90 7.92
CA SER A 235 9.60 -8.82 7.39
C SER A 235 8.60 -9.65 8.20
N SER A 236 7.34 -9.28 8.13
CA SER A 236 6.24 -9.96 8.81
C SER A 236 4.99 -10.06 7.95
N HIS A 237 4.36 -11.24 7.99
CA HIS A 237 3.07 -11.47 7.37
C HIS A 237 2.00 -10.72 8.16
N TYR A 238 1.34 -9.78 7.47
CA TYR A 238 0.55 -8.73 8.09
C TYR A 238 -0.62 -8.30 7.21
N ASN A 239 -1.76 -8.06 7.81
CA ASN A 239 -2.93 -7.49 7.15
C ASN A 239 -3.15 -6.03 7.60
N MET A 240 -2.94 -5.11 6.67
CA MET A 240 -3.05 -3.67 6.90
C MET A 240 -4.48 -3.15 7.08
N PHE A 241 -5.51 -3.94 6.77
CA PHE A 241 -6.90 -3.48 6.92
C PHE A 241 -7.47 -3.73 8.32
N ASN A 242 -6.79 -4.52 9.15
CA ASN A 242 -7.23 -4.85 10.51
C ASN A 242 -6.07 -4.89 11.52
N HIS A 243 -4.87 -4.44 11.11
CA HIS A 243 -3.65 -4.50 11.92
C HIS A 243 -3.38 -5.89 12.51
N TYR A 244 -3.55 -6.93 11.69
CA TYR A 244 -3.40 -8.31 12.14
C TYR A 244 -2.06 -8.90 11.73
N PHE A 245 -1.35 -9.47 12.70
CA PHE A 245 -0.15 -10.28 12.48
C PHE A 245 -0.54 -11.75 12.49
N PHE A 246 -0.09 -12.48 11.46
CA PHE A 246 -0.46 -13.89 11.28
C PHE A 246 0.29 -14.84 12.21
N THR A 247 1.36 -14.38 12.87
CA THR A 247 2.05 -15.14 13.92
C THR A 247 2.42 -14.25 15.10
N PRO A 248 2.48 -14.79 16.34
CA PRO A 248 2.99 -14.05 17.49
C PRO A 248 4.43 -13.57 17.30
N SER A 249 5.28 -14.37 16.63
CA SER A 249 6.65 -13.98 16.30
C SER A 249 6.69 -12.76 15.38
N SER A 250 5.80 -12.69 14.38
CA SER A 250 5.73 -11.53 13.49
C SER A 250 5.40 -10.25 14.25
N LYS A 251 4.43 -10.31 15.18
CA LYS A 251 4.13 -9.16 16.04
C LYS A 251 5.33 -8.79 16.93
N SER A 252 6.00 -9.77 17.52
CA SER A 252 7.16 -9.53 18.39
C SER A 252 8.32 -8.85 17.64
N GLU A 253 8.69 -9.32 16.45
CA GLU A 253 9.76 -8.73 15.65
C GLU A 253 9.43 -7.31 15.18
N TYR A 254 8.18 -7.07 14.79
CA TYR A 254 7.69 -5.73 14.48
C TYR A 254 7.78 -4.77 15.69
N LEU A 255 7.36 -5.21 16.87
CA LEU A 255 7.45 -4.39 18.09
C LEU A 255 8.92 -4.14 18.49
N LYS A 256 9.82 -5.10 18.26
CA LYS A 256 11.27 -4.89 18.44
C LYS A 256 11.80 -3.82 17.49
N PHE A 257 11.38 -3.81 16.23
CA PHE A 257 11.74 -2.76 15.28
C PHE A 257 11.28 -1.38 15.77
N LEU A 258 10.00 -1.22 16.15
CA LEU A 258 9.51 0.06 16.70
C LEU A 258 10.27 0.47 17.96
N LYS A 259 10.54 -0.48 18.87
CA LYS A 259 11.30 -0.22 20.08
C LYS A 259 12.72 0.25 19.75
N SER A 260 13.41 -0.41 18.82
CA SER A 260 14.78 -0.01 18.44
C SER A 260 14.84 1.41 17.87
N ALA A 261 13.80 1.82 17.13
CA ALA A 261 13.70 3.17 16.62
C ALA A 261 13.45 4.19 17.74
N ARG A 262 12.55 3.86 18.68
CA ARG A 262 12.21 4.71 19.83
C ARG A 262 13.36 4.86 20.82
N ASP A 263 14.12 3.79 21.06
CA ASP A 263 15.25 3.80 21.99
C ASP A 263 16.37 4.74 21.48
N LEU A 264 16.42 5.03 20.17
CA LEU A 264 17.32 6.02 19.57
C LEU A 264 16.78 7.45 19.62
N ASP A 265 15.47 7.61 19.39
CA ASP A 265 14.80 8.91 19.43
C ASP A 265 13.31 8.74 19.78
N GLU A 266 12.97 9.06 21.03
CA GLU A 266 11.60 8.98 21.54
C GLU A 266 10.64 9.98 20.86
N SER A 267 11.17 11.01 20.20
CA SER A 267 10.37 11.92 19.40
C SER A 267 9.84 11.24 18.13
N GLY A 268 10.49 10.17 17.66
CA GLY A 268 10.15 9.46 16.43
C GLY A 268 10.51 10.23 15.15
N SER A 269 11.36 11.27 15.25
CA SER A 269 11.80 12.04 14.07
C SER A 269 12.67 11.21 13.12
N ASN A 270 13.25 10.13 13.62
CA ASN A 270 14.04 9.16 12.88
C ASN A 270 13.22 8.07 12.15
N VAL A 271 11.90 8.03 12.34
CA VAL A 271 11.00 7.00 11.79
C VAL A 271 10.13 7.54 10.68
N ILE A 272 10.02 6.80 9.58
CA ILE A 272 9.04 7.06 8.52
C ILE A 272 8.26 5.79 8.14
N ILE A 273 6.95 5.93 7.96
CA ILE A 273 6.06 4.90 7.44
C ILE A 273 5.83 5.14 5.95
N LEU A 274 6.05 4.12 5.12
CA LEU A 274 5.68 4.12 3.71
C LEU A 274 4.56 3.11 3.53
N ILE A 275 3.38 3.55 3.06
CA ILE A 275 2.21 2.66 2.92
C ILE A 275 1.57 2.76 1.54
N ASP A 276 1.50 1.63 0.84
CA ASP A 276 0.90 1.50 -0.49
C ASP A 276 -0.27 0.50 -0.46
N PRO A 277 -1.46 0.93 -0.01
CA PRO A 277 -2.59 0.03 0.14
C PRO A 277 -3.32 -0.21 -1.19
N PRO A 278 -4.02 -1.35 -1.35
CA PRO A 278 -4.95 -1.53 -2.45
C PRO A 278 -5.99 -0.40 -2.52
N PHE A 279 -5.99 0.42 -3.58
CA PHE A 279 -6.83 1.64 -3.67
C PHE A 279 -8.33 1.38 -3.65
N GLY A 280 -8.75 0.15 -3.94
CA GLY A 280 -10.12 -0.23 -3.72
C GLY A 280 -10.51 -0.01 -2.26
N GLY A 281 -9.62 -0.39 -1.33
CA GLY A 281 -9.73 -0.49 0.13
C GLY A 281 -10.49 0.65 0.83
N PHE A 282 -11.01 0.36 2.02
CA PHE A 282 -11.58 1.42 2.86
C PHE A 282 -10.43 2.18 3.52
N ILE A 283 -10.22 3.43 3.09
CA ILE A 283 -9.15 4.27 3.63
C ILE A 283 -9.25 4.46 5.15
N GLU A 284 -10.46 4.43 5.73
CA GLU A 284 -10.66 4.52 7.18
C GLU A 284 -9.93 3.41 7.95
N LEU A 285 -9.80 2.21 7.38
CA LEU A 285 -9.07 1.11 8.00
C LEU A 285 -7.56 1.35 7.97
N ILE A 286 -7.06 1.94 6.88
CA ILE A 286 -5.65 2.32 6.75
C ILE A 286 -5.30 3.42 7.76
N LEU A 287 -6.15 4.44 7.90
CA LEU A 287 -5.95 5.50 8.89
C LEU A 287 -5.98 4.95 10.33
N PHE A 288 -6.86 3.99 10.61
CA PHE A 288 -6.86 3.28 11.89
C PHE A 288 -5.54 2.55 12.13
N THR A 289 -5.04 1.80 11.14
CA THR A 289 -3.75 1.13 11.23
C THR A 289 -2.60 2.10 11.51
N LEU A 290 -2.54 3.25 10.83
CA LEU A 290 -1.51 4.27 11.08
C LEU A 290 -1.59 4.81 12.52
N ALA A 291 -2.80 5.06 13.02
CA ALA A 291 -3.01 5.48 14.39
C ALA A 291 -2.58 4.39 15.40
N THR A 292 -2.83 3.12 15.10
CA THR A 292 -2.40 2.00 15.96
C THR A 292 -0.88 1.88 16.00
N VAL A 293 -0.20 1.98 14.86
CA VAL A 293 1.28 1.99 14.80
C VAL A 293 1.85 3.14 15.64
N ALA A 294 1.26 4.35 15.54
CA ALA A 294 1.69 5.50 16.32
C ALA A 294 1.45 5.31 17.83
N LYS A 295 0.35 4.68 18.24
CA LYS A 295 0.09 4.32 19.65
C LYS A 295 1.08 3.28 20.17
N GLU A 296 1.48 2.31 19.36
CA GLU A 296 2.48 1.31 19.76
C GLU A 296 3.88 1.92 19.89
N PHE A 297 4.18 2.96 19.11
CA PHE A 297 5.41 3.74 19.23
C PHE A 297 5.39 4.68 20.45
N TYR A 298 4.44 5.62 20.50
CA TYR A 298 4.40 6.70 21.51
C TYR A 298 3.71 6.34 22.83
N GLY A 299 2.91 5.26 22.87
CA GLY A 299 2.03 4.91 23.97
C GLY A 299 0.55 5.15 23.68
N LYS A 300 -0.32 4.44 24.42
CA LYS A 300 -1.76 4.32 24.12
C LYS A 300 -2.54 5.64 24.11
N ASP A 301 -2.13 6.59 24.94
CA ASP A 301 -2.82 7.88 25.10
C ASP A 301 -2.30 8.98 24.16
N SER A 302 -1.28 8.67 23.36
CA SER A 302 -0.70 9.61 22.41
C SER A 302 -1.64 9.86 21.23
N LYS A 303 -1.80 11.14 20.87
CA LYS A 303 -2.47 11.59 19.64
C LYS A 303 -1.48 11.97 18.54
N ARG A 304 -0.18 11.72 18.76
CA ARG A 304 0.88 12.07 17.82
C ARG A 304 0.84 11.12 16.62
N GLU A 305 1.15 11.65 15.45
CA GLU A 305 1.33 10.87 14.22
C GLU A 305 2.84 10.65 13.98
N LEU A 306 3.21 9.48 13.48
CA LEU A 306 4.56 9.25 12.94
C LEU A 306 4.66 9.87 11.55
N CYS A 307 5.88 10.26 11.14
CA CYS A 307 6.10 10.70 9.76
C CYS A 307 5.66 9.59 8.80
N THR A 308 4.79 9.94 7.84
CA THR A 308 4.15 8.95 6.97
C THR A 308 4.08 9.46 5.54
N ILE A 309 4.32 8.58 4.58
CA ILE A 309 3.97 8.76 3.16
C ILE A 309 2.94 7.68 2.82
N LEU A 310 1.71 8.11 2.58
CA LEU A 310 0.63 7.27 2.07
C LEU A 310 0.50 7.48 0.56
N PHE A 311 0.64 6.41 -0.21
CA PHE A 311 0.41 6.42 -1.64
C PHE A 311 -1.08 6.19 -1.91
N HIS A 312 -1.78 7.16 -2.49
CA HIS A 312 -3.21 7.03 -2.75
C HIS A 312 -3.66 7.91 -3.93
N PRO A 313 -4.77 7.56 -4.61
CA PRO A 313 -5.33 8.43 -5.64
C PRO A 313 -5.70 9.84 -5.16
N TYR A 314 -5.34 10.87 -5.94
CA TYR A 314 -5.54 12.30 -5.62
C TYR A 314 -7.00 12.69 -5.36
N PHE A 315 -7.96 11.96 -5.95
CA PHE A 315 -9.39 12.25 -5.75
C PHE A 315 -9.88 11.89 -4.34
N MET A 316 -9.02 11.31 -3.51
CA MET A 316 -9.30 11.00 -2.10
C MET A 316 -8.73 12.05 -1.14
N GLU A 317 -8.11 13.11 -1.66
CA GLU A 317 -7.48 14.17 -0.88
C GLU A 317 -8.39 14.74 0.21
N GLU A 318 -9.61 15.16 -0.13
CA GLU A 318 -10.55 15.71 0.84
C GLU A 318 -10.82 14.73 1.99
N LYS A 319 -10.97 13.44 1.68
CA LYS A 319 -11.27 12.40 2.67
C LYS A 319 -10.07 12.07 3.56
N ILE A 320 -8.86 12.14 3.04
CA ILE A 320 -7.62 11.83 3.77
C ILE A 320 -7.23 13.04 4.63
N CYS A 321 -7.13 14.22 4.03
CA CYS A 321 -6.66 15.45 4.67
C CYS A 321 -7.66 15.98 5.71
N SER A 322 -8.97 15.68 5.61
CA SER A 322 -9.95 16.05 6.66
C SER A 322 -9.82 15.22 7.94
N LYS A 323 -9.03 14.13 7.93
CA LYS A 323 -8.92 13.17 9.04
C LYS A 323 -7.49 13.00 9.56
N THR A 324 -6.52 13.68 8.96
CA THR A 324 -5.09 13.53 9.23
C THR A 324 -4.41 14.89 9.13
N SER A 325 -3.17 15.01 9.61
CA SER A 325 -2.34 16.19 9.32
C SER A 325 -1.71 16.19 7.92
N PHE A 326 -2.12 15.26 7.04
CA PHE A 326 -1.46 15.05 5.77
C PHE A 326 -1.78 16.13 4.75
N ASN A 327 -0.78 16.47 3.95
CA ASN A 327 -0.88 17.27 2.75
C ASN A 327 -0.56 16.41 1.52
N MET A 328 -1.21 16.72 0.41
CA MET A 328 -0.94 16.05 -0.86
C MET A 328 0.24 16.72 -1.58
N SER A 329 1.29 15.95 -1.86
CA SER A 329 2.38 16.36 -2.73
C SER A 329 1.93 16.38 -4.19
N ASP A 330 2.52 17.28 -4.99
CA ASP A 330 2.32 17.34 -6.44
C ASP A 330 3.02 16.20 -7.19
N TYR A 331 3.91 15.45 -6.53
CA TYR A 331 4.64 14.35 -7.13
C TYR A 331 3.71 13.24 -7.63
N THR A 332 3.80 12.96 -8.92
CA THR A 332 3.05 11.91 -9.59
C THR A 332 3.77 10.57 -9.42
N VAL A 333 3.19 9.71 -8.58
CA VAL A 333 3.71 8.38 -8.26
C VAL A 333 3.39 7.45 -9.43
N THR A 334 4.38 6.80 -10.01
CA THR A 334 4.19 5.92 -11.18
C THR A 334 4.57 4.48 -10.87
N TYR A 335 3.94 3.53 -11.59
CA TYR A 335 4.11 2.10 -11.37
C TYR A 335 4.45 1.36 -12.67
N GLU A 336 5.31 0.35 -12.62
CA GLU A 336 5.81 -0.38 -13.79
C GLU A 336 4.79 -1.35 -14.40
N ASN A 337 3.91 -1.93 -13.59
CA ASN A 337 3.04 -3.04 -14.00
C ASN A 337 1.54 -2.66 -14.17
N HIS A 338 1.18 -1.38 -14.08
CA HIS A 338 -0.22 -0.95 -14.17
C HIS A 338 -0.53 -0.12 -15.45
N LYS A 339 -1.36 -0.66 -16.36
CA LYS A 339 -1.71 -0.02 -17.66
C LYS A 339 -2.15 1.45 -17.58
N LYS A 340 -2.86 1.86 -16.52
CA LYS A 340 -3.30 3.26 -16.28
C LYS A 340 -2.42 4.10 -15.34
N LEU A 341 -1.44 3.51 -14.64
CA LEU A 341 -0.57 4.20 -13.68
C LEU A 341 0.92 4.17 -14.10
N ARG A 342 1.21 3.60 -15.27
CA ARG A 342 2.50 3.68 -15.96
C ARG A 342 2.71 5.06 -16.56
N LYS A 343 3.97 5.50 -16.58
CA LYS A 343 4.45 6.58 -17.43
C LYS A 343 4.21 6.17 -18.90
N ARG A 344 3.50 6.98 -19.68
CA ARG A 344 3.36 6.74 -21.13
C ARG A 344 4.58 7.35 -21.82
N GLU A 345 5.16 6.62 -22.77
CA GLU A 345 6.12 7.21 -23.71
C GLU A 345 5.39 8.29 -24.52
N LEU A 346 5.99 9.48 -24.56
CA LEU A 346 5.52 10.60 -25.36
C LEU A 346 5.53 10.17 -26.84
N LYS A 347 4.35 10.02 -27.45
CA LYS A 347 4.27 10.01 -28.91
C LYS A 347 4.38 11.45 -29.36
N SER A 348 5.31 11.71 -30.28
CA SER A 348 5.84 13.02 -30.68
C SER A 348 4.84 14.03 -31.26
N ASN A 349 3.55 13.71 -31.37
CA ASN A 349 2.53 14.56 -32.02
C ASN A 349 1.24 14.75 -31.20
N ASP A 350 1.18 14.35 -29.92
CA ASP A 350 -0.01 14.54 -29.07
C ASP A 350 0.25 15.64 -28.02
N ASP A 351 -0.36 16.81 -28.18
CA ASP A 351 -0.37 17.93 -27.22
C ASP A 351 -1.11 17.62 -25.90
N ASP A 352 -1.41 16.35 -25.63
CA ASP A 352 -1.95 15.84 -24.38
C ASP A 352 -0.83 15.12 -23.61
N VAL A 353 0.02 15.94 -22.98
CA VAL A 353 0.98 15.58 -21.93
C VAL A 353 0.19 15.12 -20.69
N ASP A 354 -0.44 13.97 -20.79
CA ASP A 354 -1.19 13.36 -19.71
C ASP A 354 -0.27 12.29 -19.08
N ASP A 355 0.51 12.70 -18.08
CA ASP A 355 1.10 11.74 -17.14
C ASP A 355 -0.05 11.23 -16.24
N LYS A 356 -0.64 10.09 -16.64
CA LYS A 356 -2.00 9.67 -16.21
C LYS A 356 -2.07 9.05 -14.82
N SER A 357 -0.96 8.88 -14.10
CA SER A 357 -1.07 8.27 -12.79
C SER A 357 -1.90 9.16 -11.87
N VAL A 358 -2.96 8.57 -11.32
CA VAL A 358 -3.84 9.25 -10.36
C VAL A 358 -3.24 9.26 -8.96
N VAL A 359 -2.14 8.54 -8.72
CA VAL A 359 -1.58 8.35 -7.39
C VAL A 359 -0.66 9.51 -7.03
N ARG A 360 -0.80 9.98 -5.80
CA ARG A 360 0.03 11.02 -5.17
C ARG A 360 0.51 10.52 -3.80
N MET A 361 1.46 11.25 -3.24
CA MET A 361 1.88 11.08 -1.86
C MET A 361 1.05 11.98 -0.95
N PHE A 362 0.49 11.39 0.11
CA PHE A 362 -0.12 12.10 1.23
C PHE A 362 0.81 11.98 2.43
N THR A 363 1.21 13.11 3.02
CA THR A 363 2.23 13.10 4.07
C THR A 363 2.09 14.25 5.05
N ASN A 364 2.46 14.01 6.30
CA ASN A 364 2.65 15.05 7.33
C ASN A 364 4.05 15.69 7.31
N ILE A 365 4.93 15.26 6.42
CA ILE A 365 6.20 15.96 6.15
C ILE A 365 5.88 17.32 5.51
N PRO A 366 6.50 18.42 5.96
CA PRO A 366 6.34 19.72 5.33
C PRO A 366 6.66 19.66 3.83
N LEU A 367 5.71 20.02 2.95
CA LEU A 367 5.93 19.93 1.49
C LEU A 367 7.07 20.83 0.99
N SER A 368 7.50 21.82 1.79
CA SER A 368 8.68 22.64 1.52
C SER A 368 10.00 21.86 1.64
N SER A 369 10.05 20.80 2.46
CA SER A 369 11.26 19.98 2.66
C SER A 369 11.35 18.80 1.70
N ILE A 370 10.32 18.54 0.90
CA ILE A 370 10.32 17.48 -0.11
C ILE A 370 10.72 18.08 -1.45
N ILE A 371 12.00 17.94 -1.80
CA ILE A 371 12.57 18.45 -3.06
C ILE A 371 12.17 17.52 -4.20
N LEU A 372 11.28 17.97 -5.10
CA LEU A 372 10.87 17.17 -6.24
C LEU A 372 11.87 17.25 -7.41
N PRO A 373 12.06 16.17 -8.20
CA PRO A 373 13.11 16.13 -9.21
C PRO A 373 12.86 17.10 -10.38
N ALA A 374 13.70 18.13 -10.51
CA ALA A 374 13.55 19.15 -11.57
C ALA A 374 13.57 18.56 -12.99
N HIS A 375 14.39 17.54 -13.24
CA HIS A 375 14.46 16.85 -14.53
C HIS A 375 13.17 16.12 -14.93
N LEU A 376 12.23 15.93 -13.99
CA LEU A 376 10.88 15.41 -14.26
C LEU A 376 9.83 16.52 -14.42
N GLY A 377 10.24 17.78 -14.53
CA GLY A 377 9.34 18.92 -14.74
C GLY A 377 8.67 19.43 -13.47
N TYR A 378 9.34 19.32 -12.32
CA TYR A 378 8.90 19.93 -11.06
C TYR A 378 9.70 21.20 -10.75
N GLN A 379 9.06 22.18 -10.11
CA GLN A 379 9.65 23.46 -9.74
C GLN A 379 9.12 23.93 -8.38
N TYR A 380 9.87 24.78 -7.67
CA TYR A 380 9.44 25.35 -6.40
C TYR A 380 8.49 26.54 -6.62
N CYS A 381 7.36 26.54 -5.91
CA CYS A 381 6.44 27.68 -5.87
C CYS A 381 6.67 28.49 -4.59
N GLU A 382 7.22 29.70 -4.72
CA GLU A 382 7.50 30.60 -3.59
C GLU A 382 6.25 30.95 -2.79
N SER A 383 5.13 31.26 -3.47
CA SER A 383 3.89 31.67 -2.81
C SER A 383 3.27 30.54 -1.96
N CYS A 384 3.35 29.29 -2.44
CA CYS A 384 2.80 28.14 -1.71
C CYS A 384 3.84 27.40 -0.85
N LYS A 385 5.12 27.77 -0.95
CA LYS A 385 6.26 27.13 -0.27
C LYS A 385 6.29 25.61 -0.44
N LYS A 386 6.14 25.14 -1.68
CA LYS A 386 6.20 23.72 -2.02
C LYS A 386 6.62 23.51 -3.46
N TYR A 387 7.17 22.33 -3.75
CA TYR A 387 7.42 21.92 -5.12
C TYR A 387 6.12 21.49 -5.81
N VAL A 388 5.96 21.93 -7.05
CA VAL A 388 4.77 21.72 -7.89
C VAL A 388 5.18 21.28 -9.29
N SER A 389 4.27 20.63 -10.01
CA SER A 389 4.47 20.37 -11.43
C SER A 389 4.58 21.70 -12.19
N GLN A 390 5.39 21.74 -13.25
CA GLN A 390 5.46 22.88 -14.18
C GLN A 390 4.09 23.27 -14.76
N HIS A 391 3.15 22.33 -14.84
CA HIS A 391 1.79 22.56 -15.31
C HIS A 391 0.84 23.05 -14.21
N ASN A 392 1.23 22.96 -12.93
CA ASN A 392 0.45 23.45 -11.81
C ASN A 392 0.82 24.90 -11.47
N LYS A 393 0.36 25.82 -12.32
CA LYS A 393 0.57 27.26 -12.10
C LYS A 393 -0.21 27.75 -10.89
N HIS A 394 0.43 28.62 -10.09
CA HIS A 394 -0.21 29.28 -8.96
C HIS A 394 -1.37 30.17 -9.43
N CYS A 395 -2.54 30.01 -8.80
CA CYS A 395 -3.67 30.89 -9.02
C CYS A 395 -3.70 32.00 -7.98
N SER A 396 -3.52 33.24 -8.42
CA SER A 396 -3.56 34.43 -7.54
C SER A 396 -4.93 34.63 -6.88
N SER A 397 -6.04 34.32 -7.56
CA SER A 397 -7.38 34.44 -6.95
C SER A 397 -7.62 33.40 -5.85
N CYS A 398 -7.09 32.18 -5.99
CA CYS A 398 -7.21 31.13 -4.97
C CYS A 398 -6.06 31.15 -3.95
N GLN A 399 -4.98 31.89 -4.19
CA GLN A 399 -3.73 31.84 -3.44
C GLN A 399 -3.18 30.40 -3.30
N ALA A 400 -3.32 29.60 -4.36
CA ALA A 400 -2.99 28.18 -4.33
C ALA A 400 -2.60 27.63 -5.70
N CYS A 401 -1.74 26.61 -5.70
CA CYS A 401 -1.46 25.75 -6.85
C CYS A 401 -2.49 24.59 -6.85
N THR A 402 -3.50 24.67 -7.72
CA THR A 402 -4.73 23.86 -7.63
C THR A 402 -4.85 22.78 -8.71
N THR A 403 -3.96 22.76 -9.69
CA THR A 403 -3.97 21.79 -10.79
C THR A 403 -3.54 20.43 -10.28
N LYS A 404 -4.48 19.49 -10.17
CA LYS A 404 -4.18 18.14 -9.66
C LYS A 404 -3.63 17.21 -10.73
N VAL A 405 -4.03 17.40 -11.99
CA VAL A 405 -3.66 16.54 -13.12
C VAL A 405 -3.80 17.29 -14.45
N GLY A 406 -2.90 17.01 -15.38
CA GLY A 406 -2.95 17.50 -16.76
C GLY A 406 -2.70 19.01 -16.87
N LYS A 407 -3.42 19.64 -17.81
CA LYS A 407 -3.28 21.06 -18.14
C LYS A 407 -3.68 21.95 -16.96
N THR A 408 -3.02 23.11 -16.86
CA THR A 408 -3.27 24.13 -15.83
C THR A 408 -4.76 24.43 -15.68
N TYR A 409 -5.26 24.37 -14.45
CA TYR A 409 -6.65 24.70 -14.14
C TYR A 409 -6.90 26.20 -14.29
N GLN A 410 -8.11 26.56 -14.68
CA GLN A 410 -8.54 27.96 -14.78
C GLN A 410 -9.41 28.35 -13.59
N HIS A 411 -9.24 29.56 -13.08
CA HIS A 411 -10.12 30.09 -12.05
C HIS A 411 -11.50 30.40 -12.65
N CYS A 412 -12.56 29.98 -11.98
CA CYS A 412 -13.92 30.39 -12.30
C CYS A 412 -14.41 31.37 -11.24
N GLU A 413 -14.59 32.64 -11.62
CA GLU A 413 -15.05 33.70 -10.71
C GLU A 413 -16.42 33.40 -10.10
N LYS A 414 -17.35 32.84 -10.90
CA LYS A 414 -18.70 32.48 -10.43
C LYS A 414 -18.67 31.36 -9.38
N CYS A 415 -17.83 30.34 -9.57
CA CYS A 415 -17.67 29.25 -8.60
C CYS A 415 -16.63 29.55 -7.51
N ARG A 416 -15.87 30.64 -7.63
CA ARG A 416 -14.76 31.03 -6.75
C ARG A 416 -13.75 29.89 -6.50
N ARG A 417 -13.45 29.12 -7.54
CA ARG A 417 -12.50 28.00 -7.48
C ARG A 417 -11.88 27.72 -8.83
N CYS A 418 -10.69 27.15 -8.80
CA CYS A 418 -10.06 26.59 -9.98
C CYS A 418 -10.75 25.30 -10.42
N VAL A 419 -10.94 25.16 -11.73
CA VAL A 419 -11.56 23.99 -12.38
C VAL A 419 -10.72 23.57 -13.58
N LYS A 420 -10.91 22.34 -14.06
CA LYS A 420 -10.25 21.84 -15.27
C LYS A 420 -10.45 22.82 -16.42
N SER A 421 -9.40 23.05 -17.21
CA SER A 421 -9.44 23.95 -18.37
C SER A 421 -10.47 23.56 -19.43
N SER A 422 -10.87 22.29 -19.49
CA SER A 422 -11.96 21.79 -20.36
C SER A 422 -13.36 22.05 -19.81
N TRP A 423 -13.51 22.51 -18.57
CA TRP A 423 -14.81 22.77 -17.97
C TRP A 423 -15.23 24.22 -18.22
N ARG A 424 -16.54 24.46 -18.29
CA ARG A 424 -17.14 25.80 -18.41
C ARG A 424 -18.23 25.95 -17.35
N HIS A 425 -18.42 27.17 -16.85
CA HIS A 425 -19.51 27.46 -15.92
C HIS A 425 -20.83 27.43 -16.68
N CYS A 426 -21.79 26.63 -16.19
CA CYS A 426 -23.15 26.63 -16.70
C CYS A 426 -24.03 27.42 -15.73
N ASP A 427 -24.60 28.53 -16.20
CA ASP A 427 -25.43 29.43 -15.37
C ASP A 427 -26.72 28.75 -14.91
N GLU A 428 -27.33 27.91 -15.75
CA GLU A 428 -28.52 27.15 -15.37
C GLU A 428 -28.24 26.11 -14.28
N CYS A 429 -27.06 25.49 -14.29
CA CYS A 429 -26.67 24.49 -13.29
C CYS A 429 -25.97 25.10 -12.07
N GLY A 430 -25.58 26.37 -12.12
CA GLY A 430 -24.79 27.04 -11.09
C GLY A 430 -23.42 26.39 -10.83
N ALA A 431 -22.88 25.64 -11.79
CA ALA A 431 -21.67 24.84 -11.58
C ALA A 431 -20.83 24.72 -12.86
N CYS A 432 -19.50 24.64 -12.68
CA CYS A 432 -18.60 24.24 -13.76
C CYS A 432 -18.73 22.75 -14.07
N GLU A 433 -18.90 22.43 -15.34
CA GLU A 433 -18.93 21.06 -15.85
C GLU A 433 -18.39 20.97 -17.28
N LEU A 434 -18.32 19.75 -17.83
CA LEU A 434 -18.03 19.57 -19.25
C LEU A 434 -19.20 20.12 -20.08
N PRO A 435 -18.94 20.83 -21.20
CA PRO A 435 -19.99 21.45 -22.02
C PRO A 435 -21.17 20.52 -22.35
N ASP A 436 -20.91 19.26 -22.72
CA ASP A 436 -21.96 18.31 -23.12
C ASP A 436 -22.72 17.67 -21.95
N LYS A 437 -22.25 17.85 -20.71
CA LYS A 437 -22.83 17.21 -19.53
C LYS A 437 -24.16 17.85 -19.13
N HIS A 438 -24.30 19.16 -19.36
CA HIS A 438 -25.54 19.90 -19.18
C HIS A 438 -26.65 19.35 -20.10
N LEU A 439 -26.34 19.16 -21.39
CA LEU A 439 -27.28 18.62 -22.38
C LEU A 439 -27.78 17.23 -21.99
N LYS A 440 -26.89 16.33 -21.55
CA LYS A 440 -27.27 14.97 -21.12
C LYS A 440 -28.14 14.92 -19.86
N LYS A 441 -28.17 15.98 -19.04
CA LYS A 441 -29.10 16.08 -17.89
C LYS A 441 -30.48 16.54 -18.34
N LYS A 442 -30.57 17.50 -19.27
CA LYS A 442 -31.85 17.98 -19.83
C LYS A 442 -32.66 16.89 -20.57
N PHE A 443 -32.00 15.91 -21.20
CA PHE A 443 -32.67 14.81 -21.90
C PHE A 443 -32.89 13.55 -21.04
N LYS A 444 -32.61 13.60 -19.73
CA LYS A 444 -32.83 12.49 -18.78
C LYS A 444 -33.90 12.78 -17.72
N THR A 445 -34.47 13.98 -17.75
CA THR A 445 -35.75 14.34 -17.13
C THR A 445 -36.84 14.15 -18.16
#